data_AF-A0AAI9LKP5-F1
#
_entry.id   AF-A0AAI9LKP5-F1
#
_cell.length_a   1.000
_cell.length_b   1.000
_cell.length_c   1.000
_cell.angle_alpha   90.00
_cell.angle_beta   90.00
_cell.angle_gamma   90.00
#
_symmetry.space_group_name_H-M   'P 1'
#
loop_
_entity.id
_entity.type
_entity.pdbx_description
1 polymer ?
#
loop_
_entity_poly.entity_id
_entity_poly.type
_entity_poly.pdbx_seq_one_letter_code
_entity_poly.pdbx_strand_id
1 'polypeptide(L)'
;MRLRNGSGTPIVNGSGLNCFSVIAQIGAGGSYNFSGTLELVRIAGTIVSGSVMNNAAWLFGVFSTGGVLKNDDFYASRIYPAGAITLKSIACTPTFPAVVRLPTVNQRALSAGTAGATSFAIGLRCDASAQVGISLDAAAGLSVIDANNGILSVQTGGAGGVGVQIVDQHQAPVRLQSRVNMGTISANVQNSFPFMARYMRVGTVTAGTVTSAMTFTFDYQ
;
A
#
# COMPACT_ATOMS: atom_id res chain seq x y z
N MET A 1 4.98 -18.87 -7.04
CA MET A 1 4.50 -18.73 -8.43
C MET A 1 3.54 -19.86 -8.76
N ARG A 2 2.46 -19.60 -9.49
CA ARG A 2 1.49 -20.62 -9.92
C ARG A 2 1.05 -20.26 -11.35
N LEU A 3 1.16 -21.19 -12.29
CA LEU A 3 0.69 -20.99 -13.66
C LEU A 3 -0.81 -21.29 -13.72
N ARG A 4 -1.56 -20.54 -14.52
CA ARG A 4 -3.02 -20.70 -14.70
C ARG A 4 -3.35 -20.86 -16.18
N ASN A 5 -4.39 -21.62 -16.49
CA ASN A 5 -4.93 -21.73 -17.85
C ASN A 5 -5.79 -20.50 -18.21
N GLY A 6 -6.36 -20.47 -19.42
CA GLY A 6 -7.21 -19.37 -19.89
C GLY A 6 -8.51 -19.14 -19.09
N SER A 7 -8.91 -20.08 -18.24
CA SER A 7 -10.03 -19.93 -17.29
C SER A 7 -9.58 -19.52 -15.88
N GLY A 8 -8.30 -19.18 -15.70
CA GLY A 8 -7.73 -18.83 -14.39
C GLY A 8 -7.52 -20.02 -13.46
N THR A 9 -7.80 -21.25 -13.91
CA THR A 9 -7.62 -22.47 -13.15
C THR A 9 -6.13 -22.78 -13.04
N PRO A 10 -5.61 -23.03 -11.84
CA PRO A 10 -4.21 -23.37 -11.71
C PRO A 10 -3.82 -24.70 -12.35
N ILE A 11 -2.63 -24.71 -12.92
CA ILE A 11 -1.98 -25.91 -13.42
C ILE A 11 -1.32 -26.63 -12.24
N VAL A 12 -1.65 -27.92 -12.07
CA VAL A 12 -1.13 -28.80 -11.01
C VAL A 12 -0.36 -29.97 -11.66
N ASN A 13 0.65 -30.51 -10.95
CA ASN A 13 1.46 -31.66 -11.40
C ASN A 13 2.31 -31.44 -12.67
N GLY A 14 2.82 -30.22 -12.89
CA GLY A 14 3.69 -29.89 -14.02
C GLY A 14 5.17 -30.29 -13.83
N SER A 15 5.46 -31.55 -13.49
CA SER A 15 6.84 -32.05 -13.39
C SER A 15 7.03 -33.39 -14.12
N GLY A 16 8.12 -33.47 -14.91
CA GLY A 16 8.53 -34.68 -15.63
C GLY A 16 7.64 -35.08 -16.82
N LEU A 17 7.80 -36.32 -17.28
CA LEU A 17 7.06 -36.91 -18.41
C LEU A 17 5.55 -37.09 -18.15
N ASN A 18 5.12 -36.94 -16.89
CA ASN A 18 3.72 -37.10 -16.46
C ASN A 18 2.98 -35.76 -16.36
N CYS A 19 3.34 -34.79 -17.23
CA CYS A 19 2.66 -33.50 -17.34
C CYS A 19 1.16 -33.72 -17.65
N PHE A 20 0.32 -33.74 -16.60
CA PHE A 20 -1.10 -34.07 -16.71
C PHE A 20 -1.99 -32.86 -17.06
N SER A 21 -1.42 -31.83 -17.69
CA SER A 21 -2.14 -30.61 -18.04
C SER A 21 -2.04 -30.36 -19.54
N VAL A 22 -2.91 -31.04 -20.29
CA VAL A 22 -3.14 -30.75 -21.71
C VAL A 22 -4.03 -29.52 -21.80
N ILE A 23 -3.49 -28.42 -22.34
CA ILE A 23 -4.25 -27.17 -22.55
C ILE A 23 -4.96 -27.12 -23.91
N ALA A 24 -4.50 -27.91 -24.88
CA ALA A 24 -5.09 -28.04 -26.23
C ALA A 24 -4.54 -29.27 -26.97
N GLN A 25 -5.24 -29.70 -28.03
CA GLN A 25 -4.75 -30.66 -29.04
C GLN A 25 -4.43 -29.91 -30.35
N ILE A 26 -3.40 -30.35 -31.06
CA ILE A 26 -2.96 -29.74 -32.33
C ILE A 26 -2.86 -30.86 -33.37
N GLY A 27 -3.39 -30.61 -34.56
CA GLY A 27 -3.29 -31.55 -35.69
C GLY A 27 -1.88 -31.60 -36.30
N ALA A 28 -1.62 -32.59 -37.16
CA ALA A 28 -0.37 -32.70 -37.90
C ALA A 28 -0.09 -31.42 -38.70
N GLY A 29 1.14 -30.89 -38.59
CA GLY A 29 1.54 -29.62 -39.23
C GLY A 29 0.95 -28.34 -38.61
N GLY A 30 0.22 -28.44 -37.51
CA GLY A 30 -0.37 -27.30 -36.82
C GLY A 30 0.64 -26.46 -36.02
N SER A 31 0.26 -25.22 -35.72
CA SER A 31 1.01 -24.30 -34.87
C SER A 31 0.24 -24.02 -33.58
N TYR A 32 0.96 -23.60 -32.53
CA TYR A 32 0.35 -23.19 -31.26
C TYR A 32 0.97 -21.89 -30.76
N ASN A 33 0.19 -21.12 -30.03
CA ASN A 33 0.64 -19.94 -29.31
C ASN A 33 0.20 -20.09 -27.84
N PHE A 34 1.08 -19.72 -26.92
CA PHE A 34 0.78 -19.69 -25.50
C PHE A 34 0.94 -18.27 -24.97
N SER A 35 -0.04 -17.82 -24.19
CA SER A 35 0.05 -16.63 -23.36
C SER A 35 -0.43 -16.99 -21.95
N GLY A 36 0.15 -16.36 -20.95
CA GLY A 36 -0.20 -16.63 -19.56
C GLY A 36 0.19 -15.46 -18.66
N THR A 37 -0.43 -15.40 -17.50
CA THR A 37 -0.11 -14.43 -16.44
C THR A 37 0.75 -15.08 -15.38
N LEU A 38 1.84 -14.41 -14.99
CA LEU A 38 2.62 -14.79 -13.82
C LEU A 38 2.11 -14.02 -12.61
N GLU A 39 1.85 -14.74 -11.51
CA GLU A 39 1.48 -14.15 -10.23
C GLU A 39 2.52 -14.53 -9.15
N LEU A 40 3.05 -13.53 -8.46
CA LEU A 40 3.79 -13.72 -7.21
C LEU A 40 2.81 -13.66 -6.06
N VAL A 41 2.44 -14.83 -5.55
CA VAL A 41 1.59 -14.95 -4.38
C VAL A 41 2.48 -15.03 -3.14
N ARG A 42 2.29 -14.08 -2.21
CA ARG A 42 2.90 -14.17 -0.88
C ARG A 42 2.24 -15.31 -0.10
N ILE A 43 3.03 -16.26 0.37
CA ILE A 43 2.61 -17.28 1.33
C ILE A 43 2.99 -16.79 2.75
N ALA A 44 2.38 -17.35 3.79
CA ALA A 44 2.72 -17.04 5.18
C ALA A 44 4.24 -17.15 5.44
N GLY A 45 4.79 -16.23 6.22
CA GLY A 45 6.22 -16.13 6.53
C GLY A 45 6.81 -14.74 6.30
N THR A 46 8.08 -14.60 6.67
CA THR A 46 8.88 -13.39 6.46
C THR A 46 9.37 -13.35 5.01
N ILE A 47 9.16 -12.22 4.33
CA ILE A 47 9.81 -11.97 3.03
C ILE A 47 11.24 -11.54 3.31
N VAL A 48 12.20 -12.32 2.83
CA VAL A 48 13.63 -11.99 2.94
C VAL A 48 14.03 -11.21 1.70
N SER A 49 14.76 -10.11 1.89
CA SER A 49 15.33 -9.37 0.77
C SER A 49 16.33 -10.24 0.00
N GLY A 50 16.29 -10.15 -1.33
CA GLY A 50 17.22 -10.88 -2.18
C GLY A 50 16.66 -11.22 -3.55
N SER A 51 17.54 -11.71 -4.41
CA SER A 51 17.16 -12.28 -5.70
C SER A 51 16.46 -13.60 -5.46
N VAL A 52 15.20 -13.68 -5.86
CA VAL A 52 14.48 -14.94 -6.02
C VAL A 52 14.41 -15.27 -7.51
N MET A 53 14.29 -16.57 -7.81
CA MET A 53 13.99 -17.04 -9.16
C MET A 53 15.07 -16.74 -10.20
N ASN A 54 16.35 -16.74 -9.79
CA ASN A 54 17.49 -16.56 -10.68
C ASN A 54 17.57 -17.59 -11.82
N ASN A 55 16.85 -18.72 -11.73
CA ASN A 55 16.75 -19.78 -12.76
C ASN A 55 15.33 -20.36 -12.92
N ALA A 56 14.27 -19.63 -12.55
CA ALA A 56 12.92 -20.17 -12.71
C ALA A 56 12.49 -20.14 -14.19
N ALA A 57 12.34 -21.31 -14.80
CA ALA A 57 11.82 -21.47 -16.16
C ALA A 57 10.63 -22.44 -16.16
N TRP A 58 9.61 -22.10 -16.92
CA TRP A 58 8.49 -23.00 -17.22
C TRP A 58 8.66 -23.51 -18.64
N LEU A 59 8.77 -24.83 -18.75
CA LEU A 59 8.87 -25.53 -20.02
C LEU A 59 7.45 -25.84 -20.54
N PHE A 60 7.25 -25.67 -21.85
CA PHE A 60 6.02 -26.08 -22.53
C PHE A 60 6.37 -26.68 -23.88
N GLY A 61 5.49 -27.54 -24.41
CA GLY A 61 5.71 -28.23 -25.67
C GLY A 61 4.54 -29.14 -26.04
N VAL A 62 4.63 -29.76 -27.22
CA VAL A 62 3.63 -30.70 -27.74
C VAL A 62 4.04 -32.13 -27.40
N PHE A 63 3.15 -32.87 -26.73
CA PHE A 63 3.34 -34.27 -26.39
C PHE A 63 2.95 -35.18 -27.56
N SER A 64 3.64 -36.33 -27.75
CA SER A 64 3.33 -37.34 -28.77
C SER A 64 3.45 -36.89 -30.24
N THR A 65 4.48 -36.09 -30.56
CA THR A 65 4.75 -35.62 -31.93
C THR A 65 5.49 -36.65 -32.81
N GLY A 66 5.68 -37.89 -32.33
CA GLY A 66 6.53 -38.89 -32.99
C GLY A 66 8.03 -38.65 -32.82
N GLY A 67 8.44 -37.54 -32.19
CA GLY A 67 9.78 -37.32 -31.63
C GLY A 67 9.75 -37.46 -30.11
N VAL A 68 10.80 -38.05 -29.53
CA VAL A 68 10.95 -38.06 -28.06
C VAL A 68 11.11 -36.61 -27.62
N LEU A 69 10.26 -36.14 -26.71
CA LEU A 69 10.61 -35.02 -25.84
C LEU A 69 11.81 -35.49 -25.02
N LYS A 70 13.00 -35.41 -25.59
CA LYS A 70 14.23 -35.79 -24.90
C LYS A 70 14.30 -34.87 -23.70
N ASN A 71 14.17 -35.48 -22.53
CA ASN A 71 14.23 -34.83 -21.22
C ASN A 71 15.52 -34.00 -21.02
N ASP A 72 16.50 -34.17 -21.92
CA ASP A 72 17.84 -33.63 -21.82
C ASP A 72 18.18 -32.52 -22.85
N ASP A 73 17.36 -32.29 -23.89
CA ASP A 73 17.60 -31.25 -24.91
C ASP A 73 16.66 -30.04 -24.73
N PHE A 74 17.01 -29.21 -23.75
CA PHE A 74 16.30 -28.06 -23.15
C PHE A 74 15.96 -26.84 -24.05
N TYR A 75 15.99 -26.96 -25.38
CA TYR A 75 15.99 -25.78 -26.28
C TYR A 75 14.62 -25.33 -26.83
N ALA A 76 13.51 -26.04 -26.56
CA ALA A 76 12.35 -25.93 -27.44
C ALA A 76 11.30 -24.85 -27.09
N SER A 77 11.00 -24.52 -25.84
CA SER A 77 9.98 -23.50 -25.52
C SER A 77 9.90 -23.25 -24.01
N ARG A 78 10.34 -22.06 -23.58
CA ARG A 78 10.37 -21.67 -22.16
C ARG A 78 9.88 -20.25 -21.95
N ILE A 79 9.15 -20.06 -20.87
CA ILE A 79 8.93 -18.73 -20.28
C ILE A 79 9.82 -18.66 -19.04
N TYR A 80 10.50 -17.53 -18.86
CA TYR A 80 11.29 -17.24 -17.68
C TYR A 80 11.32 -15.72 -17.49
N PRO A 81 11.50 -15.24 -16.25
CA PRO A 81 11.75 -13.82 -16.03
C PRO A 81 13.03 -13.41 -16.77
N ALA A 82 13.02 -12.27 -17.48
CA ALA A 82 14.19 -11.78 -18.21
C ALA A 82 15.41 -11.42 -17.31
N GLY A 83 15.25 -11.53 -15.99
CA GLY A 83 16.30 -11.34 -14.99
C GLY A 83 15.83 -11.80 -13.61
N ALA A 84 16.70 -11.66 -12.61
CA ALA A 84 16.35 -11.90 -11.21
C ALA A 84 15.12 -11.08 -10.78
N ILE A 85 14.17 -11.71 -10.09
CA ILE A 85 13.16 -10.96 -9.33
C ILE A 85 13.75 -10.64 -7.97
N THR A 86 14.00 -9.36 -7.70
CA THR A 86 14.55 -8.96 -6.41
C THR A 86 13.41 -8.57 -5.47
N LEU A 87 13.22 -9.33 -4.40
CA LEU A 87 12.32 -8.94 -3.33
C LEU A 87 13.01 -7.90 -2.47
N LYS A 88 12.33 -6.77 -2.23
CA LYS A 88 12.71 -5.79 -1.22
C LYS A 88 11.78 -5.93 -0.03
N SER A 89 12.31 -6.31 1.12
CA SER A 89 11.61 -6.26 2.39
C SER A 89 12.06 -5.03 3.15
N ILE A 90 11.20 -4.03 3.28
CA ILE A 90 11.43 -2.89 4.16
C ILE A 90 10.52 -3.08 5.37
N ALA A 91 11.11 -3.23 6.55
CA ALA A 91 10.38 -3.29 7.81
C ALA A 91 10.41 -1.90 8.47
N CYS A 92 9.23 -1.34 8.72
CA CYS A 92 9.09 -0.01 9.32
C CYS A 92 8.27 -0.06 10.60
N THR A 93 8.68 0.73 11.59
CA THR A 93 8.00 0.91 12.88
C THR A 93 7.57 2.37 13.02
N PRO A 94 6.26 2.67 13.08
CA PRO A 94 5.78 4.01 13.33
C PRO A 94 5.81 4.35 14.84
N THR A 95 6.00 5.62 15.15
CA THR A 95 5.92 6.16 16.53
C THR A 95 5.04 7.41 16.53
N PHE A 96 4.00 7.47 17.33
CA PHE A 96 3.04 8.57 17.31
C PHE A 96 2.36 8.73 18.67
N PRO A 97 1.89 9.93 19.03
CA PRO A 97 1.07 10.09 20.22
C PRO A 97 -0.31 9.46 20.00
N ALA A 98 -0.79 8.69 20.98
CA ALA A 98 -2.14 8.11 20.92
C ALA A 98 -3.24 9.18 21.00
N VAL A 99 -2.95 10.33 21.62
CA VAL A 99 -3.88 11.44 21.81
C VAL A 99 -3.16 12.78 21.62
N VAL A 100 -3.74 13.67 20.83
CA VAL A 100 -3.32 15.08 20.71
C VAL A 100 -4.35 15.93 21.46
N ARG A 101 -3.94 16.57 22.56
CA ARG A 101 -4.84 17.36 23.42
C ARG A 101 -4.85 18.83 22.98
N LEU A 102 -5.88 19.22 22.23
CA LEU A 102 -6.09 20.63 21.92
C LEU A 102 -6.53 21.40 23.18
N PRO A 103 -6.14 22.68 23.33
CA PRO A 103 -6.54 23.48 24.48
C PRO A 103 -8.05 23.76 24.45
N THR A 104 -8.62 24.05 25.61
CA THR A 104 -9.95 24.67 25.68
C THR A 104 -9.87 26.09 25.14
N VAL A 105 -10.76 26.45 24.22
CA VAL A 105 -10.81 27.80 23.63
C VAL A 105 -12.20 28.41 23.82
N ASN A 106 -12.25 29.74 23.92
CA ASN A 106 -13.52 30.46 23.87
C ASN A 106 -14.09 30.40 22.45
N GLN A 107 -15.41 30.22 22.28
CA GLN A 107 -16.05 30.21 20.96
C GLN A 107 -15.72 31.45 20.11
N ARG A 108 -15.48 32.60 20.75
CA ARG A 108 -15.08 33.84 20.07
C ARG A 108 -13.73 33.74 19.39
N ALA A 109 -12.82 32.86 19.85
CA ALA A 109 -11.53 32.65 19.20
C ALA A 109 -11.68 32.08 17.77
N LEU A 110 -12.79 31.39 17.49
CA LEU A 110 -13.11 30.87 16.16
C LEU A 110 -13.72 31.91 15.22
N SER A 111 -13.89 33.17 15.65
CA SER A 111 -14.34 34.25 14.74
C SER A 111 -13.35 34.51 13.60
N ALA A 112 -12.06 34.24 13.84
CA ALA A 112 -10.99 34.31 12.84
C ALA A 112 -10.85 33.02 12.01
N GLY A 113 -11.75 32.05 12.16
CA GLY A 113 -11.78 30.79 11.41
C GLY A 113 -11.12 29.62 12.14
N THR A 114 -9.96 29.81 12.78
CA THR A 114 -9.23 28.71 13.46
C THR A 114 -8.80 29.07 14.88
N ALA A 115 -8.59 28.07 15.74
CA ALA A 115 -8.11 28.28 17.11
C ALA A 115 -7.42 27.03 17.68
N GLY A 116 -6.62 27.21 18.74
CA GLY A 116 -6.12 26.10 19.57
C GLY A 116 -5.15 25.14 18.86
N ALA A 117 -4.27 25.67 18.01
CA ALA A 117 -3.29 24.85 17.30
C ALA A 117 -2.35 24.12 18.27
N THR A 118 -2.20 22.81 18.08
CA THR A 118 -1.38 21.93 18.90
C THR A 118 -0.51 21.06 18.00
N SER A 119 0.80 21.14 18.18
CA SER A 119 1.76 20.37 17.39
C SER A 119 1.81 18.91 17.84
N PHE A 120 2.03 18.02 16.88
CA PHE A 120 2.36 16.62 17.12
C PHE A 120 3.26 16.12 15.99
N ALA A 121 3.83 14.94 16.15
CA ALA A 121 4.62 14.32 15.08
C ALA A 121 4.29 12.84 14.95
N ILE A 122 4.33 12.36 13.70
CA ILE A 122 4.30 10.94 13.38
C ILE A 122 5.70 10.58 12.92
N GLY A 123 6.34 9.67 13.64
CA GLY A 123 7.66 9.18 13.31
C GLY A 123 7.60 7.86 12.56
N LEU A 124 8.63 7.59 11.77
CA LEU A 124 8.84 6.34 11.06
C LEU A 124 10.32 5.97 11.08
N ARG A 125 10.62 4.74 11.51
CA ARG A 125 11.95 4.13 11.42
C ARG A 125 11.86 2.88 10.57
N CYS A 126 12.66 2.80 9.51
CA CYS A 126 12.76 1.63 8.66
C CYS A 126 14.16 1.00 8.75
N ASP A 127 14.28 -0.29 8.52
CA ASP A 127 15.55 -1.03 8.50
C ASP A 127 16.41 -0.75 7.24
N ALA A 128 15.78 -0.23 6.19
CA ALA A 128 16.41 0.22 4.94
C ALA A 128 16.01 1.66 4.58
N SER A 129 16.79 2.29 3.70
CA SER A 129 16.40 3.58 3.12
C SER A 129 15.18 3.40 2.23
N ALA A 130 14.23 4.32 2.31
CA ALA A 130 12.94 4.20 1.64
C ALA A 130 12.43 5.56 1.15
N GLN A 131 11.68 5.56 0.05
CA GLN A 131 10.87 6.71 -0.32
C GLN A 131 9.50 6.59 0.36
N VAL A 132 9.12 7.57 1.18
CA VAL A 132 7.95 7.49 2.06
C VAL A 132 6.84 8.43 1.57
N GLY A 133 5.62 7.91 1.57
CA GLY A 133 4.39 8.70 1.50
C GLY A 133 3.53 8.46 2.72
N ILE A 134 2.72 9.46 3.08
CA ILE A 134 1.69 9.33 4.10
C ILE A 134 0.34 9.73 3.52
N SER A 135 -0.72 9.02 3.88
CA SER A 135 -2.10 9.44 3.66
C SER A 135 -2.82 9.52 4.99
N LEU A 136 -3.66 10.54 5.14
CA LEU A 136 -4.47 10.77 6.34
C LEU A 136 -5.95 10.66 5.96
N ASP A 137 -6.74 10.00 6.80
CA ASP A 137 -8.19 9.88 6.62
C ASP A 137 -8.92 9.94 7.97
N ALA A 138 -10.23 10.13 7.94
CA ALA A 138 -11.06 10.04 9.13
C ALA A 138 -11.05 8.61 9.69
N ALA A 139 -10.98 8.50 11.02
CA ALA A 139 -11.17 7.20 11.67
C ALA A 139 -12.64 6.73 11.53
N ALA A 140 -12.87 5.43 11.73
CA ALA A 140 -14.22 4.86 11.68
C ALA A 140 -15.20 5.60 12.61
N GLY A 141 -16.40 5.91 12.09
CA GLY A 141 -17.41 6.69 12.81
C GLY A 141 -17.27 8.21 12.68
N LEU A 142 -16.25 8.69 11.98
CA LEU A 142 -16.07 10.10 11.60
C LEU A 142 -16.04 10.24 10.08
N SER A 143 -16.03 11.48 9.60
CA SER A 143 -16.01 11.79 8.18
C SER A 143 -15.03 12.92 7.87
N VAL A 144 -14.58 12.98 6.63
CA VAL A 144 -13.87 14.14 6.10
C VAL A 144 -14.90 15.21 5.71
N ILE A 145 -14.77 16.41 6.27
CA ILE A 145 -15.62 17.57 5.90
C ILE A 145 -15.08 18.19 4.61
N ASP A 146 -13.77 18.41 4.55
CA ASP A 146 -13.09 18.97 3.39
C ASP A 146 -11.69 18.36 3.27
N ALA A 147 -11.53 17.50 2.27
CA ALA A 147 -10.26 16.80 2.04
C ALA A 147 -9.14 17.74 1.61
N ASN A 148 -9.45 18.78 0.82
CA ASN A 148 -8.44 19.71 0.30
C ASN A 148 -7.91 20.64 1.39
N ASN A 149 -8.77 20.97 2.36
CA ASN A 149 -8.41 21.82 3.49
C ASN A 149 -8.06 21.03 4.76
N GLY A 150 -7.93 19.70 4.72
CA GLY A 150 -7.45 18.96 5.88
C GLY A 150 -8.47 18.83 7.02
N ILE A 151 -9.77 18.95 6.75
CA ILE A 151 -10.79 19.12 7.79
C ILE A 151 -11.53 17.80 8.08
N LEU A 152 -11.41 17.34 9.32
CA LEU A 152 -12.12 16.18 9.88
C LEU A 152 -13.35 16.63 10.66
N SER A 153 -14.37 15.77 10.67
CA SER A 153 -15.53 15.92 11.54
C SER A 153 -15.18 15.68 13.00
N VAL A 154 -16.11 16.06 13.87
CA VAL A 154 -16.07 15.80 15.31
C VAL A 154 -17.17 14.83 15.67
N GLN A 155 -17.02 14.11 16.78
CA GLN A 155 -18.05 13.22 17.31
C GLN A 155 -19.34 14.00 17.60
N THR A 156 -20.47 13.37 17.30
CA THR A 156 -21.80 13.93 17.56
C THR A 156 -22.09 14.04 19.06
N GLY A 157 -22.92 15.00 19.46
CA GLY A 157 -23.27 15.23 20.88
C GLY A 157 -22.30 16.18 21.62
N GLY A 158 -21.35 16.78 20.90
CA GLY A 158 -20.41 17.78 21.40
C GLY A 158 -20.64 19.18 20.82
N ALA A 159 -19.54 19.92 20.59
CA ALA A 159 -19.60 21.22 19.94
C ALA A 159 -20.14 21.13 18.50
N GLY A 160 -21.01 22.07 18.12
CA GLY A 160 -21.51 22.20 16.75
C GLY A 160 -20.76 23.26 15.95
N GLY A 161 -20.74 23.12 14.63
CA GLY A 161 -20.13 24.09 13.70
C GLY A 161 -18.59 24.15 13.74
N VAL A 162 -17.95 23.12 14.30
CA VAL A 162 -16.50 23.00 14.45
C VAL A 162 -16.01 21.68 13.85
N GLY A 163 -14.92 21.73 13.08
CA GLY A 163 -14.12 20.58 12.66
C GLY A 163 -12.72 20.63 13.27
N VAL A 164 -11.95 19.56 13.10
CA VAL A 164 -10.51 19.54 13.40
C VAL A 164 -9.73 19.57 12.10
N GLN A 165 -8.89 20.59 11.93
CA GLN A 165 -8.04 20.73 10.76
C GLN A 165 -6.63 20.23 11.05
N ILE A 166 -6.08 19.41 10.16
CA ILE A 166 -4.68 19.00 10.15
C ILE A 166 -3.90 19.88 9.19
N VAL A 167 -2.80 20.45 9.68
CA VAL A 167 -1.87 21.28 8.91
C VAL A 167 -0.44 20.77 9.08
N ASP A 168 0.44 21.14 8.15
CA ASP A 168 1.86 20.85 8.25
C ASP A 168 2.56 21.84 9.20
N GLN A 169 3.88 21.69 9.35
CA GLN A 169 4.71 22.59 10.16
C GLN A 169 4.70 24.06 9.69
N HIS A 170 4.32 24.34 8.46
CA HIS A 170 4.19 25.69 7.89
C HIS A 170 2.74 26.19 7.96
N GLN A 171 1.87 25.49 8.68
CA GLN A 171 0.43 25.77 8.81
C GLN A 171 -0.36 25.67 7.50
N ALA A 172 0.20 25.02 6.47
CA ALA A 172 -0.51 24.71 5.24
C ALA A 172 -1.44 23.49 5.46
N PRO A 173 -2.68 23.51 4.93
CA PRO A 173 -3.58 22.37 5.02
C PRO A 173 -2.96 21.09 4.46
N VAL A 174 -3.06 19.99 5.23
CA VAL A 174 -2.66 18.67 4.75
C VAL A 174 -3.84 18.04 4.04
N ARG A 175 -3.69 17.71 2.77
CA ARG A 175 -4.75 17.08 1.99
C ARG A 175 -5.04 15.67 2.51
N LEU A 176 -6.29 15.40 2.86
CA LEU A 176 -6.75 14.08 3.29
C LEU A 176 -7.08 13.19 2.09
N GLN A 177 -7.18 11.88 2.33
CA GLN A 177 -7.58 10.87 1.34
C GLN A 177 -6.69 10.89 0.09
N SER A 178 -5.46 11.37 0.24
CA SER A 178 -4.49 11.48 -0.82
C SER A 178 -3.10 11.27 -0.26
N ARG A 179 -2.18 10.82 -1.12
CA ARG A 179 -0.79 10.61 -0.75
C ARG A 179 -0.07 11.95 -0.67
N VAL A 180 0.55 12.22 0.47
CA VAL A 180 1.50 13.31 0.69
C VAL A 180 2.90 12.71 0.66
N ASN A 181 3.77 13.26 -0.19
CA ASN A 181 5.15 12.80 -0.31
C ASN A 181 5.98 13.32 0.88
N MET A 182 6.61 12.42 1.63
CA MET A 182 7.45 12.76 2.77
C MET A 182 8.95 12.72 2.44
N GLY A 183 9.29 12.32 1.21
CA GLY A 183 10.66 12.25 0.72
C GLY A 183 11.37 10.94 1.06
N THR A 184 12.69 10.96 0.96
CA THR A 184 13.54 9.79 1.22
C THR A 184 14.01 9.81 2.67
N ILE A 185 13.92 8.67 3.34
CA ILE A 185 14.47 8.46 4.68
C ILE A 185 15.68 7.53 4.64
N SER A 186 16.57 7.68 5.62
CA SER A 186 17.73 6.82 5.80
C SER A 186 17.39 5.58 6.63
N ALA A 187 18.04 4.45 6.29
CA ALA A 187 18.00 3.22 7.05
C ALA A 187 18.36 3.44 8.53
N ASN A 188 17.64 2.77 9.44
CA ASN A 188 17.91 2.72 10.88
C ASN A 188 17.96 4.09 11.59
N VAL A 189 17.31 5.10 11.00
CA VAL A 189 17.15 6.43 11.59
C VAL A 189 15.67 6.66 11.92
N GLN A 190 15.41 7.25 13.09
CA GLN A 190 14.07 7.71 13.42
C GLN A 190 13.80 9.01 12.67
N ASN A 191 12.87 8.97 11.72
CA ASN A 191 12.41 10.16 11.02
C ASN A 191 11.15 10.67 11.72
N SER A 192 10.97 11.98 11.76
CA SER A 192 9.86 12.64 12.44
C SER A 192 9.17 13.59 11.47
N PHE A 193 7.86 13.40 11.28
CA PHE A 193 7.05 14.22 10.40
C PHE A 193 6.14 15.11 11.24
N PRO A 194 6.43 16.42 11.32
CA PRO A 194 5.68 17.36 12.16
C PRO A 194 4.36 17.79 11.51
N PHE A 195 3.31 17.80 12.32
CA PHE A 195 1.97 18.25 11.98
C PHE A 195 1.42 19.14 13.11
N MET A 196 0.32 19.83 12.83
CA MET A 196 -0.48 20.47 13.87
C MET A 196 -1.95 20.14 13.66
N ALA A 197 -2.67 19.99 14.77
CA ALA A 197 -4.13 19.92 14.78
C ALA A 197 -4.69 21.21 15.37
N ARG A 198 -5.73 21.78 14.78
CA ARG A 198 -6.41 22.98 15.28
C ARG A 198 -7.92 22.90 15.06
N TYR A 199 -8.69 23.62 15.86
CA TYR A 199 -10.11 23.79 15.59
C TYR A 199 -10.31 24.64 14.34
N MET A 200 -11.31 24.30 13.53
CA MET A 200 -11.71 25.03 12.33
C MET A 200 -13.21 25.27 12.34
N ARG A 201 -13.63 26.51 12.12
CA ARG A 201 -15.03 26.88 12.00
C ARG A 201 -15.57 26.39 10.66
N VAL A 202 -16.59 25.55 10.71
CA VAL A 202 -17.29 24.99 9.53
C VAL A 202 -18.76 25.41 9.46
N GLY A 203 -19.24 26.16 10.46
CA GLY A 203 -20.60 26.66 10.51
C GLY A 203 -20.88 27.53 11.73
N THR A 204 -22.15 27.55 12.17
CA THR A 204 -22.55 28.24 13.41
C THR A 204 -22.01 27.50 14.62
N VAL A 205 -21.10 28.14 15.34
CA VAL A 205 -20.38 27.54 16.47
C VAL A 205 -21.28 27.48 17.70
N THR A 206 -21.37 26.31 18.30
CA THR A 206 -21.99 26.10 19.63
C THR A 206 -20.96 25.45 20.57
N ALA A 207 -21.00 25.82 21.84
CA ALA A 207 -20.08 25.31 22.84
C ALA A 207 -20.33 23.82 23.10
N GLY A 208 -19.26 23.07 23.36
CA GLY A 208 -19.32 21.66 23.71
C GLY A 208 -17.95 20.99 23.61
N THR A 209 -17.90 19.70 23.92
CA THR A 209 -16.69 18.89 23.79
C THR A 209 -16.37 18.65 22.33
N VAL A 210 -15.09 18.73 21.94
CA VAL A 210 -14.62 18.34 20.62
C VAL A 210 -13.80 17.06 20.76
N THR A 211 -14.19 16.03 20.02
CA THR A 211 -13.41 14.80 19.88
C THR A 211 -13.39 14.41 18.42
N SER A 212 -12.21 14.14 17.88
CA SER A 212 -12.00 13.70 16.50
C SER A 212 -10.88 12.67 16.51
N ALA A 213 -10.79 11.88 15.44
CA ALA A 213 -9.81 10.83 15.27
C ALA A 213 -9.49 10.67 13.79
N MET A 214 -8.23 10.35 13.51
CA MET A 214 -7.74 10.11 12.16
C MET A 214 -7.01 8.79 12.10
N THR A 215 -7.00 8.18 10.92
CA THR A 215 -6.11 7.09 10.57
C THR A 215 -5.03 7.65 9.64
N PHE A 216 -3.78 7.24 9.87
CA PHE A 216 -2.68 7.51 8.95
C PHE A 216 -2.18 6.19 8.36
N THR A 217 -1.78 6.22 7.10
CA THR A 217 -1.19 5.08 6.40
C THR A 217 0.11 5.51 5.75
N PHE A 218 1.20 4.81 6.06
CA PHE A 218 2.47 4.97 5.35
C PHE A 218 2.52 4.04 4.14
N ASP A 219 2.99 4.56 3.01
CA ASP A 219 3.46 3.78 1.88
C ASP A 219 4.97 4.01 1.73
N TYR A 220 5.72 2.95 1.42
CA TYR A 220 7.17 3.00 1.32
C TYR A 220 7.71 1.99 0.30
N GLN A 221 8.79 2.36 -0.39
CA GLN A 221 9.47 1.59 -1.44
C GLN A 221 10.99 1.78 -1.47
#